data_AF-A0A941RM59-F1
#
_entry.id   AF-A0A941RM59-F1
#
_cell.length_a   1.000
_cell.length_b   1.000
_cell.length_c   1.000
_cell.angle_alpha   90.00
_cell.angle_beta   90.00
_cell.angle_gamma   90.00
#
_symmetry.space_group_name_H-M   'P 1'
#
loop_
_entity.id
_entity.type
_entity.pdbx_description
1 polymer ?
#
loop_
_entity_poly.entity_id
_entity_poly.type
_entity_poly.pdbx_seq_one_letter_code
_entity_poly.pdbx_strand_id
1 'polypeptide(L)'
;MGRLASRVLRVLPAACLLALAACSGMGDDTRQALTQVQAKLAPTLPKPYIEDLVIESVKVEGNALVEVIRSPLGSAEKTRRNPRFNELQQAEELELRGWCKDPAIQPLFKTKAELKRRFVDRNGGVFFEVAMLASFCPAANSSAGATSTP
;
A
#
# COMPACT_ATOMS: atom_id res chain seq x y z
N MET A 1 40.57 -3.71 -68.42
CA MET A 1 41.25 -3.40 -67.14
C MET A 1 41.69 -1.94 -67.20
N GLY A 2 41.22 -1.09 -66.28
CA GLY A 2 41.61 0.32 -66.19
C GLY A 2 40.74 1.06 -65.17
N ARG A 3 41.32 1.44 -64.03
CA ARG A 3 40.70 2.15 -62.90
C ARG A 3 40.80 3.67 -63.09
N LEU A 4 39.86 4.42 -62.50
CA LEU A 4 40.05 5.64 -61.66
C LEU A 4 38.64 6.23 -61.40
N ALA A 5 38.06 5.97 -60.22
CA ALA A 5 38.10 6.84 -59.05
C ALA A 5 37.20 8.09 -59.16
N SER A 6 36.07 8.07 -58.44
CA SER A 6 35.45 9.28 -57.91
C SER A 6 34.85 8.98 -56.55
N ARG A 7 35.44 9.61 -55.53
CA ARG A 7 34.95 9.62 -54.15
C ARG A 7 33.75 10.55 -54.08
N VAL A 8 32.61 10.06 -53.60
CA VAL A 8 31.60 10.92 -52.98
C VAL A 8 31.22 10.31 -51.64
N LEU A 9 31.70 11.00 -50.61
CA LEU A 9 31.37 10.84 -49.19
C LEU A 9 29.98 11.45 -48.93
N ARG A 10 29.08 10.75 -48.24
CA ARG A 10 28.19 11.30 -47.17
C ARG A 10 27.16 10.27 -46.71
N VAL A 11 27.30 9.75 -45.48
CA VAL A 11 26.62 10.16 -44.22
C VAL A 11 25.36 9.32 -43.96
N LEU A 12 25.46 8.42 -42.96
CA LEU A 12 24.34 7.78 -42.28
C LEU A 12 23.48 8.82 -41.53
N PRO A 13 22.15 8.66 -41.49
CA PRO A 13 21.37 9.08 -40.35
C PRO A 13 20.81 7.85 -39.63
N ALA A 14 21.53 7.44 -38.58
CA ALA A 14 20.91 6.80 -37.43
C ALA A 14 20.15 7.91 -36.67
N ALA A 15 18.82 7.90 -36.65
CA ALA A 15 18.07 8.80 -35.79
C ALA A 15 16.65 8.29 -35.51
N CYS A 16 16.27 8.41 -34.23
CA CYS A 16 14.92 8.34 -33.66
C CYS A 16 14.33 6.95 -33.31
N LEU A 17 14.99 6.26 -32.38
CA LEU A 17 14.32 5.33 -31.44
C LEU A 17 14.55 5.80 -30.00
N LEU A 18 14.04 6.98 -29.63
CA LEU A 18 14.07 7.47 -28.24
C LEU A 18 12.86 8.35 -27.96
N ALA A 19 11.74 7.76 -27.55
CA ALA A 19 10.67 8.49 -26.86
C ALA A 19 9.70 7.53 -26.15
N LEU A 20 10.16 6.73 -25.19
CA LEU A 20 9.31 5.99 -24.24
C LEU A 20 10.06 5.80 -22.90
N ALA A 21 10.57 6.88 -22.34
CA ALA A 21 11.21 6.88 -21.02
C ALA A 21 10.84 8.14 -20.23
N ALA A 22 9.54 8.40 -20.07
CA ALA A 22 9.07 9.54 -19.27
C ALA A 22 7.70 9.27 -18.62
N CYS A 23 7.54 8.15 -17.92
CA CYS A 23 6.42 7.94 -16.97
C CYS A 23 6.77 7.06 -15.75
N SER A 24 8.05 6.75 -15.48
CA SER A 24 8.41 5.78 -14.43
C SER A 24 8.56 6.40 -13.03
N GLY A 25 8.81 7.71 -12.91
CA GLY A 25 9.27 8.32 -11.65
C GLY A 25 8.21 8.62 -10.60
N MET A 26 6.92 8.38 -10.87
CA MET A 26 5.84 8.76 -9.93
C MET A 26 5.26 7.59 -9.14
N GLY A 27 5.72 6.36 -9.41
CA GLY A 27 5.30 5.12 -8.73
C GLY A 27 6.34 4.55 -7.76
N ASP A 28 7.62 4.88 -7.95
CA ASP A 28 8.72 4.31 -7.17
C ASP A 28 8.70 4.77 -5.70
N ASP A 29 8.36 6.04 -5.45
CA ASP A 29 8.30 6.60 -4.09
C ASP A 29 7.27 5.89 -3.20
N THR A 30 6.10 5.53 -3.76
CA THR A 30 5.05 4.83 -3.01
C THR A 30 5.50 3.41 -2.67
N ARG A 31 6.08 2.69 -3.63
CA ARG A 31 6.54 1.31 -3.40
C ARG A 31 7.69 1.25 -2.40
N GLN A 32 8.67 2.16 -2.53
CA GLN A 32 9.78 2.24 -1.59
C GLN A 32 9.28 2.54 -0.17
N ALA A 33 8.37 3.51 -0.01
CA ALA A 33 7.78 3.83 1.29
C ALA A 33 7.03 2.62 1.88
N LEU A 34 6.21 1.92 1.09
CA LEU A 34 5.51 0.70 1.51
C LEU A 34 6.48 -0.37 2.02
N THR A 35 7.56 -0.65 1.30
CA THR A 35 8.58 -1.62 1.73
C THR A 35 9.26 -1.20 3.03
N GLN A 36 9.58 0.09 3.20
CA GLN A 36 10.17 0.60 4.43
C GLN A 36 9.23 0.47 5.63
N VAL A 37 7.95 0.77 5.45
CA VAL A 37 6.95 0.62 6.52
C VAL A 37 6.73 -0.85 6.85
N GLN A 38 6.61 -1.71 5.84
CA GLN A 38 6.49 -3.15 6.01
C GLN A 38 7.65 -3.74 6.83
N ALA A 39 8.89 -3.33 6.52
CA ALA A 39 10.08 -3.80 7.23
C ALA A 39 10.13 -3.36 8.70
N LYS A 40 9.49 -2.23 9.05
CA LYS A 40 9.37 -1.76 10.44
C LYS A 40 8.30 -2.52 11.22
N LEU A 41 7.17 -2.83 10.58
CA LEU A 41 6.03 -3.46 11.24
C LEU A 41 6.18 -4.98 11.35
N ALA A 42 6.69 -5.64 10.32
CA ALA A 42 6.75 -7.11 10.25
C ALA A 42 7.43 -7.79 11.45
N PRO A 43 8.54 -7.26 12.02
CA PRO A 43 9.18 -7.87 13.20
C PRO A 43 8.33 -7.82 14.48
N THR A 44 7.27 -7.01 14.51
CA THR A 44 6.36 -6.89 15.67
C THR A 44 5.19 -7.87 15.63
N LEU A 45 5.15 -8.73 14.61
CA LEU A 45 4.07 -9.67 14.33
C LEU A 45 4.56 -11.13 14.45
N PRO A 46 3.69 -12.09 14.82
CA PRO A 46 2.26 -11.93 15.07
C PRO A 46 1.95 -11.27 16.42
N LYS A 47 0.80 -10.60 16.52
CA LYS A 47 0.31 -10.05 17.81
C LYS A 47 -1.20 -10.22 17.98
N PRO A 48 -1.70 -10.27 19.23
CA PRO A 48 -3.13 -10.32 19.49
C PRO A 48 -3.86 -9.12 18.90
N TYR A 49 -5.10 -9.35 18.47
CA TYR A 49 -6.06 -8.33 18.09
C TYR A 49 -7.34 -8.48 18.94
N ILE A 50 -8.47 -8.02 18.44
CA ILE A 50 -9.77 -8.11 19.12
C ILE A 50 -10.17 -9.58 19.29
N GLU A 51 -10.67 -9.93 20.48
CA GLU A 51 -11.09 -11.29 20.84
C GLU A 51 -9.96 -12.32 20.62
N ASP A 52 -10.18 -13.31 19.76
CA ASP A 52 -9.22 -14.36 19.42
C ASP A 52 -8.50 -14.11 18.09
N LEU A 53 -8.75 -12.97 17.44
CA LEU A 53 -8.11 -12.61 16.18
C LEU A 53 -6.63 -12.27 16.40
N VAL A 54 -5.83 -12.55 15.38
CA VAL A 54 -4.38 -12.31 15.40
C VAL A 54 -4.01 -11.48 14.19
N ILE A 55 -3.31 -10.35 14.40
CA ILE A 55 -2.60 -9.71 13.30
C ILE A 55 -1.40 -10.59 13.00
N GLU A 56 -1.51 -11.38 11.93
CA GLU A 56 -0.56 -12.42 11.57
C GLU A 56 0.66 -11.84 10.87
N SER A 57 0.43 -10.96 9.90
CA SER A 57 1.49 -10.44 9.05
C SER A 57 1.10 -9.10 8.41
N VAL A 58 2.10 -8.44 7.85
CA VAL A 58 1.93 -7.26 7.00
C VAL A 58 2.69 -7.46 5.69
N LYS A 59 2.01 -7.21 4.56
CA LYS A 59 2.49 -7.50 3.20
C LYS A 59 2.35 -6.28 2.31
N VAL A 60 3.18 -6.19 1.28
CA VAL A 60 3.02 -5.19 0.21
C VAL A 60 2.40 -5.86 -1.00
N GLU A 61 1.25 -5.36 -1.46
CA GLU A 61 0.52 -5.85 -2.63
C GLU A 61 0.16 -4.69 -3.55
N GLY A 62 0.86 -4.55 -4.68
CA GLY A 62 0.69 -3.38 -5.55
C GLY A 62 1.06 -2.09 -4.83
N ASN A 63 0.07 -1.20 -4.65
CA ASN A 63 0.18 0.04 -3.86
C ASN A 63 -0.41 -0.10 -2.45
N ALA A 64 -0.72 -1.31 -1.99
CA ALA A 64 -1.32 -1.53 -0.69
C ALA A 64 -0.32 -2.08 0.33
N LEU A 65 -0.41 -1.58 1.56
CA LEU A 65 0.10 -2.25 2.76
C LEU A 65 -1.05 -3.06 3.36
N VAL A 66 -0.94 -4.37 3.35
CA VAL A 66 -2.00 -5.31 3.76
C VAL A 66 -1.66 -5.93 5.10
N GLU A 67 -2.42 -5.56 6.14
CA GLU A 67 -2.46 -6.24 7.43
C GLU A 67 -3.34 -7.48 7.32
N VAL A 68 -2.74 -8.65 7.43
CA VAL A 68 -3.48 -9.92 7.41
C VAL A 68 -3.88 -10.25 8.84
N ILE A 69 -5.18 -10.27 9.09
CA ILE A 69 -5.78 -10.60 10.38
C ILE A 69 -6.40 -11.99 10.25
N ARG A 70 -5.92 -12.95 11.03
CA ARG A 70 -6.41 -14.34 11.01
C ARG A 70 -7.38 -14.57 12.17
N SER A 71 -8.50 -15.22 11.87
CA SER A 71 -9.32 -15.92 12.87
C SER A 71 -8.85 -17.37 12.99
N PRO A 72 -8.19 -17.77 14.08
CA PRO A 72 -7.60 -19.10 14.22
C PRO A 72 -8.65 -20.22 14.26
N LEU A 73 -9.85 -19.91 14.74
CA LEU A 73 -10.94 -20.87 14.92
C LEU A 73 -12.10 -20.64 13.95
N GLY A 74 -12.14 -19.49 13.28
CA GLY A 74 -13.22 -19.08 12.39
C GLY A 74 -13.25 -19.82 11.05
N SER A 75 -14.34 -19.59 10.32
CA SER A 75 -14.55 -20.02 8.93
C SER A 75 -15.10 -18.86 8.15
N ALA A 76 -14.47 -18.53 7.02
CA ALA A 76 -14.84 -17.36 6.24
C ALA A 76 -16.28 -17.44 5.74
N GLU A 77 -16.67 -18.62 5.30
CA GLU A 77 -18.01 -18.93 4.80
C GLU A 77 -19.08 -18.74 5.88
N LYS A 78 -18.81 -19.20 7.11
CA LYS A 78 -19.73 -18.99 8.25
C LYS A 78 -19.79 -17.52 8.65
N THR A 79 -18.66 -16.82 8.71
CA THR A 79 -18.60 -15.41 9.07
C THR A 79 -19.41 -14.55 8.12
N ARG A 80 -19.29 -14.77 6.80
CA ARG A 80 -20.07 -14.04 5.78
C ARG A 80 -21.58 -14.22 5.89
N ARG A 81 -22.04 -15.35 6.43
CA ARG A 81 -23.47 -15.61 6.66
C ARG A 81 -24.01 -14.98 7.95
N ASN A 82 -23.15 -14.40 8.79
CA ASN A 82 -23.61 -13.75 10.01
C ASN A 82 -24.54 -12.58 9.62
N PRO A 83 -25.76 -12.48 10.17
CA PRO A 83 -26.68 -11.37 9.88
C PRO A 83 -26.06 -9.98 10.13
N ARG A 84 -25.08 -9.90 11.03
CA ARG A 84 -24.36 -8.67 11.40
C ARG A 84 -23.05 -8.48 10.62
N PHE A 85 -22.79 -9.28 9.59
CA PHE A 85 -21.55 -9.21 8.82
C PHE A 85 -21.25 -7.80 8.28
N ASN A 86 -22.27 -7.11 7.78
CA ASN A 86 -22.11 -5.75 7.28
C ASN A 86 -21.77 -4.75 8.40
N GLU A 87 -22.32 -4.93 9.60
CA GLU A 87 -21.98 -4.10 10.76
C GLU A 87 -20.53 -4.30 11.18
N LEU A 88 -20.04 -5.55 11.15
CA LEU A 88 -18.65 -5.87 11.43
C LEU A 88 -17.71 -5.20 10.42
N GLN A 89 -18.04 -5.25 9.13
CA GLN A 89 -17.24 -4.59 8.09
C GLN A 89 -17.20 -3.07 8.29
N GLN A 90 -18.34 -2.44 8.58
CA GLN A 90 -18.40 -0.99 8.82
C GLN A 90 -17.62 -0.57 10.07
N ALA A 91 -17.70 -1.37 11.15
CA ALA A 91 -16.90 -1.13 12.35
C ALA A 91 -15.40 -1.17 12.02
N GLU A 92 -14.95 -2.14 11.21
CA GLU A 92 -13.55 -2.23 10.80
C GLU A 92 -13.10 -1.10 9.87
N GLU A 93 -13.97 -0.59 9.00
CA GLU A 93 -13.67 0.61 8.20
C GLU A 93 -13.40 1.84 9.08
N LEU A 94 -14.11 1.98 10.19
CA LEU A 94 -13.89 3.05 11.16
C LEU A 94 -12.58 2.83 11.95
N GLU A 95 -12.34 1.60 12.40
CA GLU A 95 -11.12 1.23 13.14
C GLU A 95 -9.86 1.25 12.28
N LEU A 96 -9.98 1.19 10.96
CA LEU A 96 -8.85 1.34 10.04
C LEU A 96 -8.17 2.70 10.20
N ARG A 97 -8.89 3.75 10.64
CA ARG A 97 -8.29 5.05 11.00
C ARG A 97 -7.31 4.96 12.18
N GLY A 98 -7.38 3.89 12.97
CA GLY A 98 -6.39 3.59 14.01
C GLY A 98 -4.96 3.50 13.48
N TRP A 99 -4.77 3.10 12.21
CA TRP A 99 -3.47 3.10 11.55
C TRP A 99 -2.80 4.49 11.53
N CYS A 100 -3.59 5.56 11.49
CA CYS A 100 -3.06 6.93 11.49
C CYS A 100 -2.32 7.29 12.79
N LYS A 101 -2.52 6.51 13.86
CA LYS A 101 -1.84 6.68 15.15
C LYS A 101 -0.48 5.98 15.20
N ASP A 102 -0.19 5.07 14.27
CA ASP A 102 1.09 4.36 14.22
C ASP A 102 2.15 5.23 13.50
N PRO A 103 3.23 5.65 14.19
CA PRO A 103 4.28 6.47 13.58
C PRO A 103 4.94 5.81 12.36
N ALA A 104 4.93 4.49 12.26
CA ALA A 104 5.49 3.77 11.12
C ALA A 104 4.71 4.07 9.82
N ILE A 105 3.42 4.43 9.90
CA ILE A 105 2.56 4.69 8.73
C ILE A 105 2.74 6.11 8.18
N GLN A 106 3.23 7.07 8.97
CA GLN A 106 3.38 8.48 8.58
C GLN A 106 4.06 8.72 7.21
N PRO A 107 5.11 7.97 6.81
CA PRO A 107 5.72 8.14 5.48
C PRO A 107 4.75 7.93 4.31
N LEU A 108 3.65 7.20 4.52
CA LEU A 108 2.66 6.89 3.48
C LEU A 108 1.64 8.01 3.25
N PHE A 109 1.49 8.97 4.17
CA PHE A 109 0.39 9.97 4.12
C PHE A 109 0.40 10.86 2.87
N LYS A 110 1.57 11.05 2.22
CA LYS A 110 1.71 11.84 0.99
C LYS A 110 1.85 11.01 -0.27
N THR A 111 1.67 9.70 -0.16
CA THR A 111 1.80 8.74 -1.26
C THR A 111 0.44 8.32 -1.81
N LYS A 112 0.42 7.50 -2.84
CA LYS A 112 -0.80 6.84 -3.34
C LYS A 112 -1.09 5.51 -2.64
N ALA A 113 -0.47 5.26 -1.47
CA ALA A 113 -0.60 4.00 -0.76
C ALA A 113 -2.03 3.77 -0.25
N GLU A 114 -2.48 2.53 -0.35
CA GLU A 114 -3.68 2.03 0.32
C GLU A 114 -3.27 1.31 1.61
N LEU A 115 -4.03 1.52 2.67
CA LEU A 115 -3.93 0.76 3.91
C LEU A 115 -5.08 -0.23 3.91
N LYS A 116 -4.78 -1.52 3.99
CA LYS A 116 -5.78 -2.59 3.92
C LYS A 116 -5.69 -3.49 5.14
N ARG A 117 -6.84 -3.85 5.67
CA ARG A 117 -6.97 -5.00 6.57
C ARG A 117 -7.69 -6.11 5.82
N ARG A 118 -7.03 -7.26 5.74
CA ARG A 118 -7.58 -8.48 5.14
C ARG A 118 -7.85 -9.48 6.24
N PHE A 119 -9.12 -9.84 6.39
CA PHE A 119 -9.52 -10.83 7.37
C PHE A 119 -9.61 -12.21 6.73
N VAL A 120 -8.86 -13.16 7.27
CA VAL A 120 -8.77 -14.55 6.77
C VAL A 120 -9.13 -15.55 7.85
N ASP A 121 -9.73 -16.66 7.46
CA ASP A 121 -9.98 -17.77 8.37
C ASP A 121 -8.73 -18.63 8.59
N ARG A 122 -8.86 -19.70 9.36
CA ARG A 122 -7.77 -20.63 9.68
C ARG A 122 -7.09 -21.25 8.46
N ASN A 123 -7.81 -21.36 7.34
CA ASN A 123 -7.32 -21.96 6.10
C ASN A 123 -6.83 -20.90 5.09
N GLY A 124 -6.84 -19.62 5.47
CA GLY A 124 -6.48 -18.51 4.58
C GLY A 124 -7.63 -18.06 3.67
N GLY A 125 -8.84 -18.58 3.86
CA GLY A 125 -10.02 -18.08 3.16
C GLY A 125 -10.31 -16.66 3.62
N VAL A 126 -10.23 -15.70 2.71
CA VAL A 126 -10.65 -14.31 3.01
C VAL A 126 -12.13 -14.33 3.35
N PHE A 127 -12.60 -13.56 4.34
CA PHE A 127 -14.03 -13.28 4.52
C PHE A 127 -14.41 -11.85 4.15
N PHE A 128 -13.63 -10.84 4.55
CA PHE A 128 -13.73 -9.48 3.99
C PHE A 128 -12.39 -8.75 4.01
N GLU A 129 -12.37 -7.62 3.33
CA GLU A 129 -11.30 -6.64 3.36
C GLU A 129 -11.91 -5.25 3.57
N VAL A 130 -11.18 -4.39 4.26
CA VAL A 130 -11.46 -2.96 4.34
C VAL A 130 -10.21 -2.20 3.91
N ALA A 131 -10.41 -1.06 3.26
CA ALA A 131 -9.34 -0.28 2.67
C ALA A 131 -9.58 1.22 2.84
N MET A 132 -8.50 1.97 3.01
CA MET A 132 -8.51 3.43 2.89
C MET A 132 -7.22 3.92 2.26
N LEU A 133 -7.27 5.10 1.62
CA LEU A 133 -6.04 5.77 1.20
C LEU A 133 -5.27 6.27 2.42
N ALA A 134 -3.94 6.09 2.42
CA ALA A 134 -3.08 6.61 3.48
C ALA A 134 -3.17 8.14 3.60
N SER A 135 -3.53 8.85 2.52
CA SER A 135 -3.77 10.29 2.50
C SER A 135 -4.99 10.75 3.30
N PHE A 136 -5.86 9.83 3.75
CA PHE A 136 -6.97 10.17 4.65
C PHE A 136 -6.54 10.24 6.11
N CYS A 137 -5.30 9.86 6.44
CA CYS A 137 -4.73 10.16 7.74
C CYS A 137 -4.40 11.66 7.85
N PRO A 138 -4.73 12.30 8.99
CA PRO A 138 -4.35 13.69 9.20
C PRO A 138 -2.83 13.81 9.21
N ALA A 139 -2.29 14.76 8.45
CA ALA A 139 -0.88 15.11 8.56
C ALA A 139 -0.62 15.56 10.02
N ALA A 140 0.50 15.13 10.60
CA ALA A 140 0.83 15.33 12.02
C ALA A 140 0.88 16.80 12.49
N ASN A 141 0.61 17.79 11.62
CA ASN A 141 0.55 19.20 11.94
C ASN A 141 -0.78 19.82 11.44
N SER A 142 -1.83 19.76 12.25
CA SER A 142 -3.00 20.65 12.10
C SER A 142 -3.58 21.15 13.44
N SER A 143 -2.90 20.89 14.57
CA SER A 143 -3.33 21.38 15.90
C SER A 143 -2.32 22.26 16.64
N ALA A 144 -1.19 22.61 16.02
CA ALA A 144 -0.23 23.57 16.59
C ALA A 144 -0.36 24.93 15.88
N GLY A 145 -1.45 25.65 16.14
CA GLY A 145 -1.71 26.92 15.46
C GLY A 145 -3.05 27.56 15.77
N ALA A 146 -3.48 27.54 17.03
CA ALA A 146 -4.54 28.43 17.50
C ALA A 146 -4.09 29.06 18.82
N THR A 147 -3.18 30.03 18.71
CA THR A 147 -2.85 30.96 19.77
C THR A 147 -4.07 31.83 20.01
N SER A 148 -4.84 31.57 21.06
CA SER A 148 -5.76 32.55 21.64
C SER A 148 -5.04 33.26 22.78
N THR A 149 -4.60 34.48 22.52
CA THR A 149 -4.16 35.44 23.54
C THR A 149 -5.36 36.32 23.89
N PRO A 150 -5.77 36.45 25.17
CA PRO A 150 -6.61 37.56 25.59
C PRO A 150 -5.84 38.87 25.68
#